data_AF-A0A0Q5LHU5-F1
#
_entry.id   AF-A0A0Q5LHU5-F1
#
_cell.length_a   1.000
_cell.length_b   1.000
_cell.length_c   1.000
_cell.angle_alpha   90.00
_cell.angle_beta   90.00
_cell.angle_gamma   90.00
#
_symmetry.space_group_name_H-M   'P 1'
#
loop_
_entity.id
_entity.type
_entity.pdbx_description
1 polymer ?
#
loop_
_entity_poly.entity_id
_entity_poly.type
_entity_poly.pdbx_seq_one_letter_code
_entity_poly.pdbx_strand_id
1 'polypeptide(L)'
;MPAPVDVASSAIGGHALPARFASVPEAAPRRRRRRPTLILGAVAATVAAVTVGLLQITASLGYDEARTEFDASLATTASTGEALQQELDALASTLGVADLLVQTDSGVLVSPAARETLSTAATDAREVVTPAEDLLDHDLPAADEKPGTFWQLFAASGELAVQTRDLDDLAADLDSMMPPLTAAGTSVTDAGAALLHSAADSAPAFESAHLSAKNDAVIALRDAASRASGTARLDASAVETLVSLQDAAAQVVATEQAELAEKAGPLQTARTEIEAFARSLAPGVLLEFDWNQIVNNAGYNGSMGGLTTWWWDDPDRAAIELSNSVAEQWPADRSKALVAHEVGHAISVKCEDMYDSSTQDSIEKWATAWAISMGFSDDANGVWAYGYPPQSYIDAAYGCR
;
A
#
# COMPACT_ATOMS: atom_id res chain seq x y z
N MET A 1 -54.46 21.19 -42.81
CA MET A 1 -54.78 20.50 -44.07
C MET A 1 -55.79 19.39 -43.76
N PRO A 2 -57.09 19.62 -44.03
CA PRO A 2 -58.16 18.68 -43.71
C PRO A 2 -58.82 18.03 -44.96
N ALA A 3 -59.22 16.75 -44.79
CA ALA A 3 -60.26 15.96 -45.48
C ALA A 3 -60.11 15.67 -47.02
N PRO A 4 -60.63 14.52 -47.53
CA PRO A 4 -62.09 14.39 -47.71
C PRO A 4 -62.72 13.01 -47.39
N VAL A 5 -64.04 13.07 -47.30
CA VAL A 5 -65.07 12.03 -47.15
C VAL A 5 -65.73 11.81 -48.52
N ASP A 6 -66.15 10.58 -48.86
CA ASP A 6 -67.17 10.22 -49.87
C ASP A 6 -67.70 8.82 -49.49
N VAL A 7 -68.96 8.54 -49.10
CA VAL A 7 -70.32 8.68 -49.68
C VAL A 7 -70.68 7.65 -50.79
N ALA A 8 -71.42 6.61 -50.34
CA ALA A 8 -72.55 5.86 -50.91
C ALA A 8 -72.66 5.49 -52.42
N SER A 9 -73.00 4.22 -52.70
CA SER A 9 -74.24 3.84 -53.44
C SER A 9 -74.55 2.33 -53.33
N SER A 10 -75.85 2.03 -53.26
CA SER A 10 -76.51 0.72 -53.16
C SER A 10 -77.10 0.24 -54.51
N ALA A 11 -77.35 -1.07 -54.65
CA ALA A 11 -78.45 -1.67 -55.43
C ALA A 11 -78.62 -3.18 -55.05
N ILE A 12 -79.77 -3.60 -54.49
CA ILE A 12 -80.87 -4.40 -55.14
C ILE A 12 -80.39 -5.81 -55.56
N GLY A 13 -80.96 -6.96 -55.21
CA GLY A 13 -82.27 -7.37 -54.70
C GLY A 13 -82.57 -8.77 -55.30
N GLY A 14 -83.18 -9.70 -54.55
CA GLY A 14 -83.59 -10.99 -55.12
C GLY A 14 -84.00 -12.07 -54.10
N HIS A 15 -85.31 -12.14 -53.80
CA HIS A 15 -85.94 -13.26 -53.11
C HIS A 15 -86.51 -14.27 -54.12
N ALA A 16 -86.40 -15.58 -53.84
CA ALA A 16 -87.32 -16.61 -54.34
C ALA A 16 -87.33 -17.85 -53.42
N LEU A 17 -88.50 -18.13 -52.83
CA LEU A 17 -88.86 -19.40 -52.18
C LEU A 17 -89.38 -20.41 -53.23
N PRO A 18 -89.36 -21.73 -52.95
CA PRO A 18 -90.64 -22.46 -52.85
C PRO A 18 -90.61 -23.57 -51.76
N ALA A 19 -91.66 -23.71 -50.93
CA ALA A 19 -92.89 -24.52 -51.05
C ALA A 19 -92.87 -25.74 -50.09
N ARG A 20 -93.74 -25.68 -49.07
CA ARG A 20 -94.15 -26.82 -48.22
C ARG A 20 -95.15 -27.69 -48.99
N PHE A 21 -95.14 -29.01 -48.73
CA PHE A 21 -96.23 -29.90 -48.30
C PHE A 21 -95.65 -31.34 -48.29
N ALA A 22 -95.43 -31.96 -47.14
CA ALA A 22 -96.36 -32.81 -46.36
C ALA A 22 -96.23 -34.32 -46.66
N SER A 23 -95.75 -35.07 -45.67
CA SER A 23 -96.25 -36.43 -45.37
C SER A 23 -95.82 -36.84 -43.96
N VAL A 24 -96.82 -37.14 -43.13
CA VAL A 24 -96.71 -37.73 -41.78
C VAL A 24 -96.44 -39.22 -41.91
N PRO A 25 -95.67 -39.82 -40.97
CA PRO A 25 -96.14 -41.07 -40.39
C PRO A 25 -96.12 -41.02 -38.85
N GLU A 26 -97.32 -41.30 -38.33
CA GLU A 26 -97.65 -42.20 -37.23
C GLU A 26 -96.88 -42.12 -35.90
N ALA A 27 -97.64 -41.74 -34.88
CA ALA A 27 -97.21 -41.52 -33.52
C ALA A 27 -96.92 -42.83 -32.76
N ALA A 28 -95.68 -42.97 -32.28
CA ALA A 28 -95.34 -43.86 -31.18
C ALA A 28 -95.32 -43.07 -29.84
N PRO A 29 -95.89 -43.59 -28.74
CA PRO A 29 -96.02 -42.84 -27.49
C PRO A 29 -94.68 -42.76 -26.75
N ARG A 30 -93.97 -41.63 -26.85
CA ARG A 30 -92.74 -41.39 -26.06
C ARG A 30 -93.05 -40.71 -24.73
N ARG A 31 -92.89 -41.50 -23.66
CA ARG A 31 -92.93 -41.12 -22.24
C ARG A 31 -92.23 -39.78 -21.98
N ARG A 32 -92.97 -38.83 -21.38
CA ARG A 32 -92.40 -37.67 -20.67
C ARG A 32 -91.55 -38.16 -19.48
N ARG A 33 -90.26 -38.40 -19.71
CA ARG A 33 -89.27 -38.45 -18.63
C ARG A 33 -88.87 -37.01 -18.30
N ARG A 34 -89.18 -36.57 -17.08
CA ARG A 34 -88.60 -35.34 -16.50
C ARG A 34 -87.07 -35.44 -16.64
N ARG A 35 -86.42 -34.37 -17.10
CA ARG A 35 -84.96 -34.27 -17.33
C ARG A 35 -84.27 -33.49 -16.19
N PRO A 36 -84.11 -34.04 -14.97
CA PRO A 36 -83.26 -33.41 -13.96
C PRO A 36 -81.75 -33.54 -14.28
N THR A 37 -81.36 -34.43 -15.20
CA THR A 37 -79.95 -34.76 -15.49
C THR A 37 -79.19 -33.72 -16.32
N LEU A 38 -79.86 -32.93 -17.17
CA LEU A 38 -79.21 -31.88 -17.97
C LEU A 38 -78.87 -30.63 -17.13
N ILE A 39 -79.71 -30.29 -16.16
CA ILE A 39 -79.47 -29.17 -15.23
C ILE A 39 -78.34 -29.54 -14.26
N LEU A 40 -78.32 -30.76 -13.74
CA LEU A 40 -77.20 -31.26 -12.93
C LEU A 40 -75.87 -31.28 -13.71
N GLY A 41 -75.90 -31.69 -14.99
CA GLY A 41 -74.70 -31.68 -15.84
C GLY A 41 -74.16 -30.28 -16.13
N ALA A 42 -75.04 -29.30 -16.37
CA ALA A 42 -74.65 -27.90 -16.58
C ALA A 42 -74.09 -27.26 -15.29
N VAL A 43 -74.71 -27.53 -14.14
CA VAL A 43 -74.19 -27.07 -12.84
C VAL A 43 -72.83 -27.70 -12.55
N ALA A 44 -72.67 -29.01 -12.76
CA ALA A 44 -71.38 -29.69 -12.57
C ALA A 44 -70.28 -29.15 -13.51
N ALA A 45 -70.60 -28.88 -14.78
CA ALA A 45 -69.66 -28.28 -15.73
C ALA A 45 -69.28 -26.84 -15.35
N THR A 46 -70.24 -26.05 -14.85
CA THR A 46 -69.99 -24.68 -14.41
C THR A 46 -69.12 -24.65 -13.16
N VAL A 47 -69.42 -25.51 -12.18
CA VAL A 47 -68.58 -25.69 -10.98
C VAL A 47 -67.18 -26.13 -11.38
N ALA A 48 -67.04 -27.11 -12.28
CA ALA A 48 -65.73 -27.54 -12.77
C ALA A 48 -64.97 -26.40 -13.46
N ALA A 49 -65.63 -25.60 -14.31
CA ALA A 49 -65.01 -24.45 -14.98
C ALA A 49 -64.58 -23.35 -13.99
N VAL A 50 -65.40 -23.05 -12.98
CA VAL A 50 -65.06 -22.10 -11.91
C VAL A 50 -63.88 -22.62 -11.08
N THR A 51 -63.87 -23.91 -10.72
CA THR A 51 -62.76 -24.53 -9.98
C THR A 51 -61.46 -24.47 -10.78
N VAL A 52 -61.49 -24.81 -12.07
CA VAL A 52 -60.31 -24.72 -12.95
C VAL A 52 -59.85 -23.27 -13.11
N GLY A 53 -60.78 -22.32 -13.27
CA GLY A 53 -60.45 -20.90 -13.33
C GLY A 53 -59.80 -20.38 -12.04
N LEU A 54 -60.32 -20.77 -10.87
CA LEU A 54 -59.72 -20.44 -9.58
C LEU A 54 -58.33 -21.07 -9.43
N LEU A 55 -58.15 -22.35 -9.81
CA LEU A 55 -56.85 -23.02 -9.79
C LEU A 55 -55.84 -22.33 -10.70
N GLN A 56 -56.26 -21.90 -11.89
CA GLN A 56 -55.40 -21.17 -12.83
C GLN A 56 -54.97 -19.81 -12.25
N ILE A 57 -55.88 -19.05 -11.64
CA ILE A 57 -55.56 -17.76 -11.01
C ILE A 57 -54.58 -17.96 -9.85
N THR A 58 -54.88 -18.90 -8.94
CA THR A 58 -54.01 -19.18 -7.79
C THR A 58 -52.63 -19.67 -8.23
N ALA A 59 -52.56 -20.57 -9.23
CA ALA A 59 -51.28 -21.05 -9.76
C ALA A 59 -50.49 -19.93 -10.47
N SER A 60 -51.17 -19.02 -11.16
CA SER A 60 -50.53 -17.86 -11.79
C SER A 60 -49.95 -16.91 -10.75
N LEU A 61 -50.70 -16.57 -9.70
CA LEU A 61 -50.23 -15.68 -8.64
C LEU A 61 -49.07 -16.31 -7.86
N GLY A 62 -49.15 -17.60 -7.53
CA GLY A 62 -48.05 -18.32 -6.87
C GLY A 62 -46.79 -18.43 -7.74
N TYR A 63 -46.93 -18.54 -9.06
CA TYR A 63 -45.81 -18.43 -9.98
C TYR A 63 -45.21 -17.02 -10.01
N ASP A 64 -46.04 -15.97 -10.06
CA ASP A 64 -45.56 -14.58 -10.10
C ASP A 64 -44.83 -14.19 -8.80
N GLU A 65 -45.30 -14.69 -7.65
CA GLU A 65 -44.62 -14.55 -6.35
C GLU A 65 -43.27 -15.28 -6.35
N ALA A 66 -43.25 -16.57 -6.71
CA ALA A 66 -42.01 -17.36 -6.80
C ALA A 66 -41.00 -16.77 -7.80
N ARG A 67 -41.50 -16.20 -8.92
CA ARG A 67 -40.66 -15.53 -9.92
C ARG A 67 -40.02 -14.27 -9.35
N THR A 68 -40.79 -13.48 -8.60
CA THR A 68 -40.29 -12.25 -7.95
C THR A 68 -39.24 -12.57 -6.90
N GLU A 69 -39.46 -13.61 -6.09
CA GLU A 69 -38.50 -14.07 -5.08
C GLU A 69 -37.21 -14.57 -5.74
N PHE A 70 -37.32 -15.42 -6.77
CA PHE A 70 -36.18 -15.86 -7.56
C PHE A 70 -35.39 -14.68 -8.15
N ASP A 71 -36.05 -13.69 -8.77
CA ASP A 71 -35.38 -12.54 -9.38
C ASP A 71 -34.64 -11.70 -8.32
N ALA A 72 -35.19 -11.60 -7.10
CA ALA A 72 -34.55 -10.92 -5.98
C ALA A 72 -33.32 -11.68 -5.46
N SER A 73 -33.42 -13.00 -5.30
CA SER A 73 -32.27 -13.83 -4.91
C SER A 73 -31.19 -13.80 -5.99
N LEU A 74 -31.55 -13.92 -7.27
CA LEU A 74 -30.59 -13.83 -8.39
C LEU A 74 -29.83 -12.50 -8.39
N ALA A 75 -30.55 -11.38 -8.22
CA ALA A 75 -29.93 -10.06 -8.15
C ALA A 75 -29.00 -9.91 -6.93
N THR A 76 -29.37 -10.52 -5.79
CA THR A 76 -28.54 -10.53 -4.57
C THR A 76 -27.27 -11.35 -4.79
N THR A 77 -27.39 -12.58 -5.28
CA THR A 77 -26.25 -13.45 -5.60
C THR A 77 -25.29 -12.79 -6.59
N ALA A 78 -25.81 -12.16 -7.65
CA ALA A 78 -24.99 -11.42 -8.62
C ALA A 78 -24.24 -10.25 -7.96
N SER A 79 -24.92 -9.45 -7.12
CA SER A 79 -24.28 -8.34 -6.40
C SER A 79 -23.21 -8.82 -5.41
N THR A 80 -23.43 -9.95 -4.72
CA THR A 80 -22.43 -10.53 -3.81
C THR A 80 -21.23 -11.08 -4.59
N GLY A 81 -21.47 -11.70 -5.76
CA GLY A 81 -20.41 -12.15 -6.67
C GLY A 81 -19.55 -10.99 -7.17
N GLU A 82 -20.16 -9.86 -7.56
CA GLU A 82 -19.43 -8.65 -7.94
C GLU A 82 -18.57 -8.08 -6.79
N ALA A 83 -19.07 -8.11 -5.55
CA ALA A 83 -18.29 -7.68 -4.39
C ALA A 83 -17.10 -8.62 -4.10
N LEU A 84 -17.30 -9.94 -4.21
CA LEU A 84 -16.23 -10.92 -4.05
C LEU A 84 -15.15 -10.78 -5.13
N GLN A 85 -15.54 -10.55 -6.38
CA GLN A 85 -14.59 -10.27 -7.46
C GLN A 85 -13.74 -9.02 -7.18
N GLN A 86 -14.33 -7.95 -6.65
CA GLN A 86 -13.59 -6.74 -6.29
C GLN A 86 -12.56 -7.01 -5.19
N GLU A 87 -12.88 -7.82 -4.19
CA GLU A 87 -11.92 -8.22 -3.14
C GLU A 87 -10.81 -9.12 -3.67
N LEU A 88 -11.12 -10.03 -4.61
CA LEU A 88 -10.11 -10.84 -5.29
C LEU A 88 -9.14 -9.96 -6.08
N ASP A 89 -9.65 -8.98 -6.85
CA ASP A 89 -8.81 -8.05 -7.60
C ASP A 89 -7.91 -7.21 -6.67
N ALA A 90 -8.45 -6.77 -5.53
CA ALA A 90 -7.70 -6.03 -4.51
C ALA A 90 -6.59 -6.89 -3.86
N LEU A 91 -6.90 -8.15 -3.53
CA LEU A 91 -5.94 -9.09 -2.99
C LEU A 91 -4.84 -9.42 -4.01
N ALA A 92 -5.21 -9.65 -5.27
CA ALA A 92 -4.27 -9.91 -6.36
C ALA A 92 -3.30 -8.73 -6.56
N SER A 93 -3.79 -7.50 -6.53
CA SER A 93 -2.95 -6.30 -6.58
C SER A 93 -1.98 -6.24 -5.38
N THR A 94 -2.46 -6.55 -4.18
CA THR A 94 -1.64 -6.55 -2.95
C THR A 94 -0.55 -7.63 -3.00
N LEU A 95 -0.89 -8.83 -3.46
CA LEU A 95 0.05 -9.93 -3.69
C LEU A 95 1.12 -9.57 -4.72
N GLY A 96 0.74 -8.90 -5.81
CA GLY A 96 1.69 -8.41 -6.81
C GLY A 96 2.73 -7.45 -6.21
N VAL A 97 2.31 -6.55 -5.32
CA VAL A 97 3.22 -5.65 -4.59
C VAL A 97 4.11 -6.42 -3.62
N ALA A 98 3.56 -7.38 -2.87
CA ALA A 98 4.33 -8.24 -1.97
C ALA A 98 5.44 -9.00 -2.70
N ASP A 99 5.13 -9.59 -3.87
CA ASP A 99 6.11 -10.30 -4.70
C ASP A 99 7.22 -9.37 -5.20
N LEU A 100 6.85 -8.15 -5.62
CA LEU A 100 7.82 -7.14 -6.04
C LEU A 100 8.75 -6.71 -4.90
N LEU A 101 8.25 -6.56 -3.66
CA LEU A 101 9.11 -6.28 -2.50
C LEU A 101 10.12 -7.40 -2.28
N VAL A 102 9.68 -8.66 -2.27
CA VAL A 102 10.55 -9.83 -2.07
C VAL A 102 11.58 -9.98 -3.20
N GLN A 103 11.20 -9.65 -4.44
CA GLN A 103 12.10 -9.68 -5.59
C GLN A 103 13.13 -8.55 -5.58
N THR A 104 12.72 -7.36 -5.14
CA THR A 104 13.54 -6.14 -5.13
C THR A 104 14.54 -6.12 -3.97
N ASP A 105 14.23 -6.82 -2.89
CA ASP A 105 15.11 -6.95 -1.73
C ASP A 105 16.52 -7.41 -2.10
N SER A 106 17.51 -6.53 -1.89
CA SER A 106 18.93 -6.81 -2.11
C SER A 106 19.55 -7.71 -1.04
N GLY A 107 18.85 -7.92 0.09
CA GLY A 107 19.33 -8.65 1.26
C GLY A 107 20.29 -7.86 2.16
N VAL A 108 20.49 -6.56 1.90
CA VAL A 108 21.42 -5.71 2.65
C VAL A 108 20.79 -5.15 3.92
N LEU A 109 19.57 -4.61 3.83
CA LEU A 109 18.90 -3.92 4.93
C LEU A 109 17.70 -4.71 5.50
N VAL A 110 17.03 -5.51 4.67
CA VAL A 110 15.85 -6.26 5.10
C VAL A 110 16.27 -7.45 5.94
N SER A 111 15.61 -7.65 7.09
CA SER A 111 15.86 -8.86 7.88
C SER A 111 15.32 -10.11 7.19
N PRO A 112 16.06 -11.24 7.20
CA PRO A 112 15.57 -12.49 6.62
C PRO A 112 14.22 -12.95 7.19
N ALA A 113 13.98 -12.71 8.48
CA ALA A 113 12.74 -13.07 9.16
C ALA A 113 11.53 -12.27 8.66
N ALA A 114 11.70 -10.95 8.41
CA ALA A 114 10.61 -10.14 7.86
C ALA A 114 10.27 -10.53 6.41
N ARG A 115 11.30 -10.85 5.60
CA ARG A 115 11.12 -11.38 4.24
C ARG A 115 10.38 -12.71 4.24
N GLU A 116 10.75 -13.62 5.13
CA GLU A 116 10.08 -14.92 5.29
C GLU A 116 8.63 -14.73 5.73
N THR A 117 8.37 -13.82 6.68
CA THR A 117 7.01 -13.50 7.15
C THR A 117 6.11 -13.01 6.02
N LEU A 118 6.60 -12.09 5.17
CA LEU A 118 5.85 -11.62 4.00
C LEU A 118 5.60 -12.76 2.99
N SER A 119 6.60 -13.60 2.76
CA SER A 119 6.49 -14.72 1.81
C SER A 119 5.46 -15.76 2.27
N THR A 120 5.43 -16.05 3.57
CA THR A 120 4.42 -16.92 4.19
C THR A 120 3.03 -16.29 4.10
N ALA A 121 2.86 -15.02 4.49
CA ALA A 121 1.57 -14.33 4.40
C ALA A 121 1.03 -14.30 2.96
N ALA A 122 1.90 -14.08 1.96
CA ALA A 122 1.53 -14.12 0.55
C ALA A 122 1.18 -15.54 0.07
N THR A 123 1.79 -16.58 0.64
CA THR A 123 1.44 -17.97 0.31
C THR A 123 0.08 -18.32 0.90
N ASP A 124 -0.14 -18.05 2.19
CA ASP A 124 -1.40 -18.28 2.88
C ASP A 124 -2.56 -17.53 2.19
N ALA A 125 -2.33 -16.28 1.78
CA ALA A 125 -3.32 -15.50 1.04
C ALA A 125 -3.72 -16.13 -0.30
N ARG A 126 -2.78 -16.73 -1.04
CA ARG A 126 -3.08 -17.44 -2.29
C ARG A 126 -3.90 -18.70 -2.08
N GLU A 127 -3.77 -19.37 -0.95
CA GLU A 127 -4.59 -20.56 -0.62
C GLU A 127 -6.07 -20.21 -0.45
N VAL A 128 -6.39 -18.95 -0.10
CA VAL A 128 -7.78 -18.46 0.05
C VAL A 128 -8.41 -18.06 -1.29
N VAL A 129 -7.61 -17.81 -2.33
CA VAL A 129 -8.08 -17.35 -3.65
C VAL A 129 -8.87 -18.44 -4.39
N THR A 130 -8.33 -19.65 -4.49
CA THR A 130 -8.94 -20.72 -5.31
C THR A 130 -10.38 -21.07 -4.88
N PRO A 131 -10.70 -21.24 -3.59
CA PRO A 131 -12.08 -21.50 -3.19
C PRO A 131 -13.05 -20.36 -3.55
N ALA A 132 -12.60 -19.11 -3.57
CA ALA A 132 -13.44 -17.98 -3.96
C ALA A 132 -13.66 -17.92 -5.49
N GLU A 133 -12.62 -18.21 -6.27
CA GLU A 133 -12.73 -18.34 -7.74
C GLU A 133 -13.69 -19.47 -8.13
N ASP A 134 -13.60 -20.63 -7.46
CA ASP A 134 -14.47 -21.79 -7.69
C ASP A 134 -15.97 -21.45 -7.46
N LEU A 135 -16.28 -20.55 -6.53
CA LEU A 135 -17.65 -20.08 -6.29
C LEU A 135 -18.14 -19.10 -7.37
N LEU A 136 -17.26 -18.24 -7.86
CA LEU A 136 -17.57 -17.29 -8.94
C LEU A 136 -17.78 -17.96 -10.29
N ASP A 137 -17.16 -19.12 -10.51
CA ASP A 137 -17.34 -19.93 -11.71
C ASP A 137 -18.68 -20.70 -11.74
N HIS A 138 -19.52 -20.60 -10.69
CA HIS A 138 -20.83 -21.24 -10.66
C HIS A 138 -21.84 -20.53 -11.57
N ASP A 139 -22.40 -21.25 -12.54
CA ASP A 139 -23.40 -20.71 -13.47
C ASP A 139 -24.69 -20.30 -12.74
N LEU A 140 -25.11 -19.04 -12.90
CA LEU A 140 -26.39 -18.57 -12.38
C LEU A 140 -27.56 -19.08 -13.25
N PRO A 141 -28.61 -19.67 -12.65
CA PRO A 141 -29.76 -20.16 -13.40
C PRO A 141 -30.51 -19.03 -14.10
N ALA A 142 -31.03 -19.32 -15.30
CA ALA A 142 -31.95 -18.45 -16.01
C ALA A 142 -33.38 -18.96 -15.85
N ALA A 143 -34.34 -18.04 -15.70
CA ALA A 143 -35.73 -18.43 -15.63
C ALA A 143 -36.33 -18.71 -17.01
N ASP A 144 -37.02 -19.84 -17.11
CA ASP A 144 -37.77 -20.24 -18.28
C ASP A 144 -39.03 -19.37 -18.51
N GLU A 145 -39.57 -19.43 -19.73
CA GLU A 145 -40.83 -18.78 -20.08
C GLU A 145 -42.01 -19.28 -19.21
N LYS A 146 -42.90 -18.36 -18.83
CA LYS A 146 -44.06 -18.66 -17.98
C LYS A 146 -45.01 -19.68 -18.63
N PRO A 147 -45.28 -20.83 -17.99
CA PRO A 147 -46.18 -21.83 -18.55
C PRO A 147 -47.66 -21.41 -18.62
N GLY A 148 -48.41 -22.02 -19.54
CA GLY A 148 -49.80 -21.63 -19.81
C GLY A 148 -50.87 -22.29 -18.94
N THR A 149 -50.60 -23.45 -18.33
CA THR A 149 -51.61 -24.25 -17.62
C THR A 149 -51.33 -24.39 -16.12
N PHE A 150 -52.37 -24.48 -15.30
CA PHE A 150 -52.24 -24.45 -13.83
C PHE A 150 -51.30 -25.52 -13.26
N TRP A 151 -51.26 -26.74 -13.82
CA TRP A 151 -50.35 -27.79 -13.33
C TRP A 151 -48.89 -27.53 -13.72
N GLN A 152 -48.64 -26.93 -14.88
CA GLN A 152 -47.30 -26.51 -15.27
C GLN A 152 -46.84 -25.33 -14.42
N LEU A 153 -47.74 -24.38 -14.12
CA LEU A 153 -47.48 -23.26 -13.23
C LEU A 153 -47.07 -23.76 -11.83
N PHE A 154 -47.81 -24.70 -11.22
CA PHE A 154 -47.42 -25.28 -9.92
C PHE A 154 -46.05 -25.97 -9.96
N ALA A 155 -45.75 -26.72 -11.03
CA ALA A 155 -44.44 -27.36 -11.18
C ALA A 155 -43.31 -26.33 -11.33
N ALA A 156 -43.51 -25.31 -12.15
CA ALA A 156 -42.53 -24.24 -12.37
C ALA A 156 -42.34 -23.36 -11.12
N SER A 157 -43.40 -23.09 -10.35
CA SER A 157 -43.27 -22.46 -9.02
C SER A 157 -42.40 -23.28 -8.08
N GLY A 158 -42.56 -24.60 -8.07
CA GLY A 158 -41.76 -25.51 -7.25
C GLY A 158 -40.29 -25.51 -7.65
N GLU A 159 -40.01 -25.50 -8.96
CA GLU A 159 -38.65 -25.38 -9.50
C GLU A 159 -38.00 -24.04 -9.13
N LEU A 160 -38.71 -22.92 -9.32
CA LEU A 160 -38.24 -21.59 -8.91
C LEU A 160 -37.91 -21.55 -7.42
N ALA A 161 -38.72 -22.19 -6.56
CA ALA A 161 -38.46 -22.26 -5.13
C ALA A 161 -37.27 -23.19 -4.74
N VAL A 162 -36.86 -24.12 -5.61
CA VAL A 162 -35.60 -24.86 -5.46
C VAL A 162 -34.44 -23.96 -5.84
N GLN A 163 -34.49 -23.37 -7.03
CA GLN A 163 -33.44 -22.49 -7.54
C GLN A 163 -33.21 -21.25 -6.67
N THR A 164 -34.27 -20.70 -6.07
CA THR A 164 -34.17 -19.60 -5.10
C THR A 164 -33.33 -20.02 -3.88
N ARG A 165 -33.56 -21.22 -3.34
CA ARG A 165 -32.76 -21.73 -2.21
C ARG A 165 -31.32 -21.99 -2.61
N ASP A 166 -31.09 -22.54 -3.80
CA ASP A 166 -29.73 -22.75 -4.30
C ASP A 166 -28.98 -21.42 -4.51
N LEU A 167 -29.68 -20.37 -4.99
CA LEU A 167 -29.15 -19.01 -5.12
C LEU A 167 -28.86 -18.36 -3.76
N ASP A 168 -29.73 -18.56 -2.77
CA ASP A 168 -29.54 -18.06 -1.41
C ASP A 168 -28.36 -18.75 -0.72
N ASP A 169 -28.21 -20.07 -0.90
CA ASP A 169 -27.07 -20.85 -0.40
C ASP A 169 -25.77 -20.38 -1.07
N LEU A 170 -25.76 -20.18 -2.40
CA LEU A 170 -24.60 -19.63 -3.11
C LEU A 170 -24.26 -18.20 -2.67
N ALA A 171 -25.26 -17.33 -2.46
CA ALA A 171 -25.04 -15.99 -1.96
C ALA A 171 -24.42 -16.00 -0.55
N ALA A 172 -24.84 -16.93 0.30
CA ALA A 172 -24.27 -17.11 1.64
C ALA A 172 -22.83 -17.64 1.57
N ASP A 173 -22.53 -18.58 0.67
CA ASP A 173 -21.18 -19.09 0.45
C ASP A 173 -20.23 -17.99 -0.08
N LEU A 174 -20.67 -17.20 -1.06
CA LEU A 174 -19.93 -16.04 -1.58
C LEU A 174 -19.64 -15.01 -0.47
N ASP A 175 -20.66 -14.64 0.33
CA ASP A 175 -20.50 -13.71 1.45
C ASP A 175 -19.54 -14.25 2.52
N SER A 176 -19.57 -15.56 2.77
CA SER A 176 -18.68 -16.22 3.74
C SER A 176 -17.19 -16.17 3.35
N MET A 177 -16.88 -15.96 2.07
CA MET A 177 -15.52 -15.82 1.57
C MET A 177 -14.94 -14.41 1.70
N MET A 178 -15.80 -13.40 1.90
CA MET A 178 -15.35 -12.00 2.04
C MET A 178 -14.42 -11.79 3.26
N PRO A 179 -14.74 -12.27 4.50
CA PRO A 179 -13.87 -12.07 5.65
C PRO A 179 -12.50 -12.76 5.54
N PRO A 180 -12.38 -14.03 5.08
CA PRO A 180 -11.08 -14.65 4.82
C PRO A 180 -10.20 -13.86 3.83
N LEU A 181 -10.75 -13.39 2.71
CA LEU A 181 -10.00 -12.58 1.73
C LEU A 181 -9.53 -11.26 2.32
N THR A 182 -10.42 -10.55 3.04
CA THR A 182 -10.08 -9.30 3.73
C THR A 182 -8.97 -9.51 4.76
N ALA A 183 -9.06 -10.59 5.55
CA ALA A 183 -8.05 -10.95 6.54
C ALA A 183 -6.70 -11.31 5.88
N ALA A 184 -6.73 -12.04 4.77
CA ALA A 184 -5.54 -12.35 3.98
C ALA A 184 -4.87 -11.08 3.44
N GLY A 185 -5.63 -10.17 2.85
CA GLY A 185 -5.12 -8.89 2.35
C GLY A 185 -4.52 -8.01 3.44
N THR A 186 -5.15 -7.99 4.63
CA THR A 186 -4.63 -7.28 5.81
C THR A 186 -3.32 -7.90 6.28
N SER A 187 -3.25 -9.24 6.38
CA SER A 187 -2.04 -9.96 6.79
C SER A 187 -0.86 -9.69 5.85
N VAL A 188 -1.07 -9.71 4.53
CA VAL A 188 -0.04 -9.38 3.54
C VAL A 188 0.40 -7.92 3.67
N THR A 189 -0.54 -7.00 3.86
CA THR A 189 -0.26 -5.57 4.05
C THR A 189 0.59 -5.32 5.31
N ASP A 190 0.20 -5.91 6.43
CA ASP A 190 0.90 -5.79 7.71
C ASP A 190 2.31 -6.38 7.63
N ALA A 191 2.46 -7.55 6.99
CA ALA A 191 3.76 -8.17 6.77
C ALA A 191 4.65 -7.33 5.84
N GLY A 192 4.08 -6.71 4.80
CA GLY A 192 4.79 -5.81 3.90
C GLY A 192 5.27 -4.53 4.58
N ALA A 193 4.41 -3.92 5.42
CA ALA A 193 4.80 -2.79 6.25
C ALA A 193 5.88 -3.18 7.26
N ALA A 194 5.76 -4.34 7.92
CA ALA A 194 6.78 -4.84 8.85
C ALA A 194 8.14 -5.07 8.17
N LEU A 195 8.15 -5.50 6.90
CA LEU A 195 9.37 -5.61 6.09
C LEU A 195 10.07 -4.26 5.92
N LEU A 196 9.32 -3.22 5.54
CA LEU A 196 9.87 -1.86 5.38
C LEU A 196 10.36 -1.27 6.70
N HIS A 197 9.62 -1.46 7.80
CA HIS A 197 10.08 -1.06 9.13
C HIS A 197 11.38 -1.77 9.50
N SER A 198 11.48 -3.09 9.26
CA SER A 198 12.70 -3.84 9.53
C SER A 198 13.90 -3.33 8.72
N ALA A 199 13.68 -2.88 7.48
CA ALA A 199 14.74 -2.28 6.66
C ALA A 199 15.18 -0.93 7.23
N ALA A 200 14.23 -0.09 7.64
CA ALA A 200 14.50 1.20 8.28
C ALA A 200 15.26 1.04 9.60
N ASP A 201 14.85 0.09 10.45
CA ASP A 201 15.48 -0.20 11.75
C ASP A 201 16.94 -0.68 11.60
N SER A 202 17.31 -1.22 10.43
CA SER A 202 18.69 -1.65 10.14
C SER A 202 19.60 -0.50 9.73
N ALA A 203 19.04 0.65 9.31
CA ALA A 203 19.81 1.77 8.79
C ALA A 203 20.83 2.36 9.81
N PRO A 204 20.53 2.54 11.11
CA PRO A 204 21.51 3.06 12.07
C PRO A 204 22.72 2.14 12.27
N ALA A 205 22.50 0.82 12.29
CA ALA A 205 23.59 -0.16 12.39
C ALA A 205 24.41 -0.20 11.09
N PHE A 206 23.74 -0.05 9.94
CA PHE A 206 24.40 0.09 8.64
C PHE A 206 25.28 1.33 8.58
N GLU A 207 24.75 2.51 8.94
CA GLU A 207 25.51 3.77 9.04
C GLU A 207 26.74 3.62 9.95
N SER A 208 26.57 3.01 11.13
CA SER A 208 27.66 2.80 12.10
C SER A 208 28.78 1.90 11.57
N ALA A 209 28.50 1.04 10.59
CA ALA A 209 29.49 0.21 9.94
C ALA A 209 30.25 0.91 8.80
N HIS A 210 29.77 2.09 8.34
CA HIS A 210 30.28 2.81 7.18
C HIS A 210 30.72 4.23 7.54
N LEU A 211 31.56 4.35 8.59
CA LEU A 211 31.92 5.64 9.20
C LEU A 211 32.64 6.61 8.26
N SER A 212 33.24 6.12 7.17
CA SER A 212 33.92 6.95 6.17
C SER A 212 33.03 7.38 5.02
N ALA A 213 31.73 7.08 5.02
CA ALA A 213 30.81 7.60 4.00
C ALA A 213 30.67 9.14 4.09
N LYS A 214 30.38 9.78 2.96
CA LYS A 214 30.12 11.23 2.90
C LYS A 214 28.80 11.59 3.58
N ASN A 215 28.71 12.78 4.17
CA ASN A 215 27.56 13.23 4.95
C ASN A 215 26.25 13.18 4.15
N ASP A 216 26.26 13.65 2.90
CA ASP A 216 25.05 13.66 2.04
C ASP A 216 24.47 12.26 1.80
N ALA A 217 25.32 11.24 1.67
CA ALA A 217 24.87 9.86 1.50
C ALA A 217 24.24 9.30 2.77
N VAL A 218 24.80 9.63 3.93
CA VAL A 218 24.24 9.25 5.25
C VAL A 218 22.90 9.95 5.48
N ILE A 219 22.78 11.23 5.13
CA ILE A 219 21.52 11.99 5.22
C ILE A 219 20.46 11.35 4.33
N ALA A 220 20.79 11.06 3.06
CA ALA A 220 19.88 10.39 2.15
C ALA A 220 19.42 9.01 2.67
N LEU A 221 20.31 8.26 3.33
CA LEU A 221 19.97 6.99 3.99
C LEU A 221 18.96 7.21 5.13
N ARG A 222 19.21 8.17 6.02
CA ARG A 222 18.31 8.50 7.14
C ARG A 222 16.94 8.95 6.65
N ASP A 223 16.88 9.81 5.65
CA ASP A 223 15.63 10.28 5.04
C ASP A 223 14.85 9.13 4.40
N ALA A 224 15.53 8.25 3.66
CA ALA A 224 14.90 7.07 3.07
C ALA A 224 14.40 6.08 4.14
N ALA A 225 15.16 5.89 5.23
CA ALA A 225 14.75 5.06 6.36
C ALA A 225 13.52 5.64 7.07
N SER A 226 13.47 6.97 7.27
CA SER A 226 12.28 7.63 7.85
C SER A 226 11.04 7.50 6.96
N ARG A 227 11.19 7.47 5.62
CA ARG A 227 10.06 7.20 4.71
C ARG A 227 9.62 5.74 4.79
N ALA A 228 10.56 4.80 4.84
CA ALA A 228 10.27 3.38 5.01
C ALA A 228 9.55 3.09 6.34
N SER A 229 9.97 3.71 7.45
CA SER A 229 9.30 3.56 8.74
C SER A 229 7.95 4.28 8.85
N GLY A 230 7.65 5.21 7.95
CA GLY A 230 6.34 5.85 7.84
C GLY A 230 5.34 5.10 6.96
N THR A 231 5.74 3.98 6.33
CA THR A 231 4.91 3.29 5.35
C THR A 231 3.89 2.37 6.04
N ALA A 232 2.61 2.68 5.87
CA ALA A 232 1.50 1.93 6.46
C ALA A 232 0.65 1.16 5.42
N ARG A 233 0.89 1.39 4.12
CA ARG A 233 0.12 0.77 3.03
C ARG A 233 1.04 0.00 2.11
N LEU A 234 0.52 -1.09 1.56
CA LEU A 234 1.23 -1.92 0.60
C LEU A 234 0.70 -1.65 -0.81
N ASP A 235 1.28 -0.66 -1.47
CA ASP A 235 1.00 -0.29 -2.86
C ASP A 235 2.30 -0.06 -3.64
N ALA A 236 2.21 0.43 -4.88
CA ALA A 236 3.40 0.68 -5.71
C ALA A 236 4.44 1.60 -5.05
N SER A 237 4.02 2.56 -4.21
CA SER A 237 4.92 3.47 -3.51
C SER A 237 5.73 2.76 -2.40
N ALA A 238 5.22 1.65 -1.86
CA ALA A 238 5.95 0.82 -0.91
C ALA A 238 7.20 0.20 -1.56
N VAL A 239 7.09 -0.24 -2.81
CA VAL A 239 8.23 -0.77 -3.59
C VAL A 239 9.23 0.34 -3.88
N GLU A 240 8.78 1.51 -4.34
CA GLU A 240 9.65 2.67 -4.59
C GLU A 240 10.39 3.13 -3.31
N THR A 241 9.74 2.99 -2.16
CA THR A 241 10.32 3.31 -0.86
C THR A 241 11.45 2.34 -0.49
N LEU A 242 11.25 1.02 -0.69
CA LEU A 242 12.31 0.04 -0.49
C LEU A 242 13.50 0.28 -1.45
N VAL A 243 13.22 0.52 -2.73
CA VAL A 243 14.25 0.83 -3.74
C VAL A 243 15.06 2.04 -3.32
N SER A 244 14.38 3.14 -2.96
CA SER A 244 15.03 4.38 -2.54
C SER A 244 15.95 4.18 -1.33
N LEU A 245 15.51 3.37 -0.36
CA LEU A 245 16.30 3.03 0.82
C LEU A 245 17.55 2.19 0.46
N GLN A 246 17.39 1.20 -0.42
CA GLN A 246 18.51 0.37 -0.90
C GLN A 246 19.51 1.18 -1.73
N ASP A 247 19.04 2.09 -2.58
CA ASP A 247 19.88 2.97 -3.37
C ASP A 247 20.68 3.92 -2.48
N ALA A 248 20.05 4.48 -1.44
CA ALA A 248 20.75 5.31 -0.46
C ALA A 248 21.83 4.53 0.30
N ALA A 249 21.55 3.30 0.72
CA ALA A 249 22.56 2.41 1.31
C ALA A 249 23.71 2.09 0.33
N ALA A 250 23.40 1.89 -0.95
CA ALA A 250 24.42 1.70 -1.97
C ALA A 250 25.30 2.95 -2.15
N GLN A 251 24.74 4.16 -2.04
CA GLN A 251 25.52 5.41 -2.07
C GLN A 251 26.41 5.56 -0.84
N VAL A 252 25.96 5.16 0.35
CA VAL A 252 26.79 5.12 1.56
C VAL A 252 28.03 4.23 1.33
N VAL A 253 27.85 3.03 0.79
CA VAL A 253 28.96 2.13 0.46
C VAL A 253 29.87 2.74 -0.61
N ALA A 254 29.30 3.29 -1.67
CA ALA A 254 30.07 3.83 -2.79
C ALA A 254 30.93 5.04 -2.36
N THR A 255 30.37 5.94 -1.57
CA THR A 255 31.09 7.10 -1.04
C THR A 255 32.15 6.66 -0.03
N GLU A 256 31.86 5.72 0.87
CA GLU A 256 32.87 5.17 1.77
C GLU A 256 34.06 4.58 1.02
N GLN A 257 33.79 3.78 -0.03
CA GLN A 257 34.87 3.17 -0.82
C GLN A 257 35.73 4.22 -1.52
N ALA A 258 35.13 5.31 -2.02
CA ALA A 258 35.87 6.43 -2.60
C ALA A 258 36.76 7.11 -1.55
N GLU A 259 36.23 7.37 -0.36
CA GLU A 259 36.96 8.00 0.75
C GLU A 259 38.12 7.12 1.25
N LEU A 260 37.89 5.81 1.38
CA LEU A 260 38.94 4.87 1.77
C LEU A 260 40.03 4.76 0.69
N ALA A 261 39.67 4.89 -0.60
CA ALA A 261 40.63 4.92 -1.70
C ALA A 261 41.47 6.20 -1.70
N GLU A 262 40.88 7.35 -1.41
CA GLU A 262 41.62 8.62 -1.26
C GLU A 262 42.57 8.59 -0.04
N LYS A 263 42.13 7.98 1.06
CA LYS A 263 42.92 7.83 2.28
C LYS A 263 44.09 6.85 2.13
N ALA A 264 44.08 6.01 1.10
CA ALA A 264 45.06 4.95 0.89
C ALA A 264 46.51 5.48 0.81
N GLY A 265 47.46 4.63 1.22
CA GLY A 265 48.89 4.93 1.20
C GLY A 265 49.53 4.94 2.59
N PRO A 266 50.77 5.45 2.72
CA PRO A 266 51.54 5.35 3.96
C PRO A 266 50.90 6.02 5.18
N LEU A 267 50.02 7.00 4.98
CA LEU A 267 49.36 7.76 6.04
C LEU A 267 47.99 7.20 6.44
N GLN A 268 47.48 6.16 5.75
CA GLN A 268 46.11 5.66 5.93
C GLN A 268 45.79 5.35 7.40
N THR A 269 46.65 4.61 8.10
CA THR A 269 46.44 4.25 9.52
C THR A 269 46.31 5.49 10.40
N ALA A 270 47.20 6.48 10.24
CA ALA A 270 47.16 7.70 11.01
C ALA A 270 45.90 8.52 10.72
N ARG A 271 45.49 8.61 9.44
CA ARG A 271 44.24 9.28 9.05
C ARG A 271 43.03 8.63 9.72
N THR A 272 42.88 7.31 9.64
CA THR A 272 41.77 6.60 10.30
C THR A 272 41.75 6.83 11.81
N GLU A 273 42.90 6.82 12.49
CA GLU A 273 42.99 7.12 13.92
C GLU A 273 42.58 8.56 14.25
N ILE A 274 43.01 9.53 13.43
CA ILE A 274 42.64 10.94 13.59
C ILE A 274 41.14 11.14 13.43
N GLU A 275 40.52 10.56 12.41
CA GLU A 275 39.09 10.71 12.20
C GLU A 275 38.27 10.05 13.31
N ALA A 276 38.72 8.90 13.82
CA ALA A 276 38.09 8.25 14.98
C ALA A 276 38.22 9.12 16.24
N PHE A 277 39.40 9.71 16.46
CA PHE A 277 39.62 10.66 17.54
C PHE A 277 38.71 11.88 17.41
N ALA A 278 38.61 12.49 16.23
CA ALA A 278 37.74 13.63 15.98
C ALA A 278 36.26 13.31 16.25
N ARG A 279 35.74 12.17 15.76
CA ARG A 279 34.38 11.72 16.06
C ARG A 279 34.13 11.49 17.55
N SER A 280 35.14 11.04 18.30
CA SER A 280 35.02 10.88 19.76
C SER A 280 34.87 12.20 20.52
N LEU A 281 35.28 13.31 19.89
CA LEU A 281 35.16 14.65 20.45
C LEU A 281 33.83 15.33 20.03
N ALA A 282 33.15 14.92 18.95
CA ALA A 282 31.93 15.57 18.47
C ALA A 282 30.71 14.62 18.45
N PRO A 283 30.23 14.12 19.62
CA PRO A 283 29.13 13.17 19.63
C PRO A 283 27.85 13.78 19.05
N GLY A 284 27.29 13.09 18.04
CA GLY A 284 26.04 13.48 17.37
C GLY A 284 26.19 14.47 16.22
N VAL A 285 27.42 14.85 15.83
CA VAL A 285 27.68 15.61 14.61
C VAL A 285 28.16 14.66 13.52
N LEU A 286 27.58 14.74 12.33
CA LEU A 286 28.09 14.02 11.16
C LEU A 286 29.39 14.67 10.68
N LEU A 287 30.49 13.93 10.76
CA LEU A 287 31.82 14.39 10.36
C LEU A 287 32.32 13.64 9.13
N GLU A 288 32.66 14.40 8.09
CA GLU A 288 33.45 13.93 6.96
C GLU A 288 34.82 14.61 6.93
N PHE A 289 35.78 14.00 6.22
CA PHE A 289 37.18 14.42 6.25
C PHE A 289 37.80 14.41 4.88
N ASP A 290 38.53 15.48 4.56
CA ASP A 290 39.34 15.58 3.35
C ASP A 290 40.83 15.77 3.72
N TRP A 291 41.73 15.22 2.90
CA TRP A 291 43.17 15.20 3.20
C TRP A 291 44.00 15.82 2.08
N ASN A 292 44.59 16.98 2.34
CA ASN A 292 45.36 17.73 1.35
C ASN A 292 46.81 17.94 1.76
N GLN A 293 47.68 18.25 0.80
CA GLN A 293 49.08 18.55 1.12
C GLN A 293 49.23 19.86 1.90
N ILE A 294 48.40 20.85 1.57
CA ILE A 294 48.39 22.18 2.16
C ILE A 294 46.95 22.56 2.45
N VAL A 295 46.67 22.97 3.68
CA VAL A 295 45.37 23.51 4.11
C VAL A 295 45.63 24.86 4.78
N ASN A 296 44.86 25.89 4.43
CA ASN A 296 45.06 27.25 4.96
C ASN A 296 46.52 27.76 4.89
N ASN A 297 47.21 27.45 3.79
CA ASN A 297 48.63 27.76 3.54
C ASN A 297 49.63 27.06 4.50
N ALA A 298 49.23 26.04 5.25
CA ALA A 298 50.08 25.23 6.12
C ALA A 298 50.09 23.74 5.69
N GLY A 299 51.21 23.06 5.87
CA GLY A 299 51.41 21.67 5.40
C GLY A 299 52.87 21.31 5.05
N TYR A 300 53.75 22.30 4.89
CA TYR A 300 55.17 22.10 4.58
C TYR A 300 56.09 22.43 5.75
N ASN A 301 57.32 21.91 5.73
CA ASN A 301 58.37 22.21 6.72
C ASN A 301 57.92 21.97 8.18
N GLY A 302 57.03 20.99 8.38
CA GLY A 302 56.47 20.68 9.69
C GLY A 302 55.37 21.63 10.15
N SER A 303 54.84 22.54 9.33
CA SER A 303 53.58 23.24 9.64
C SER A 303 52.37 22.32 9.41
N MET A 304 51.29 22.54 10.15
CA MET A 304 50.03 21.80 10.05
C MET A 304 48.90 22.79 9.83
N GLY A 305 47.96 22.42 8.97
CA GLY A 305 46.77 23.20 8.67
C GLY A 305 45.52 22.36 8.86
N GLY A 306 44.48 23.02 9.33
CA GLY A 306 43.12 22.50 9.35
C GLY A 306 42.16 23.57 8.82
N LEU A 307 41.02 23.12 8.33
CA LEU A 307 39.88 23.95 7.96
C LEU A 307 38.60 23.14 8.20
N THR A 308 37.68 23.68 9.00
CA THR A 308 36.35 23.10 9.15
C THR A 308 35.30 23.96 8.46
N THR A 309 34.43 23.32 7.69
CA THR A 309 33.17 23.89 7.21
C THR A 309 32.02 23.20 7.91
N TRP A 310 31.04 23.95 8.41
CA TRP A 310 29.89 23.40 9.14
C TRP A 310 28.58 24.02 8.66
N TRP A 311 27.48 23.31 8.92
CA TRP A 311 26.14 23.72 8.52
C TRP A 311 25.18 23.57 9.71
N TRP A 312 24.40 24.62 10.00
CA TRP A 312 23.34 24.63 11.01
C TRP A 312 22.01 24.11 10.43
N ASP A 313 22.03 22.89 9.89
CA ASP A 313 20.84 22.22 9.39
C ASP A 313 20.63 20.87 10.07
N ASP A 314 19.51 20.21 9.75
CA ASP A 314 19.15 18.91 10.32
C ASP A 314 19.43 17.80 9.30
N PRO A 315 20.35 16.85 9.58
CA PRO A 315 21.14 16.71 10.80
C PRO A 315 22.39 17.60 10.83
N ASP A 316 22.80 17.95 12.05
CA ASP A 316 24.05 18.65 12.36
C ASP A 316 25.26 17.99 11.68
N ARG A 317 25.95 18.75 10.81
CA ARG A 317 27.08 18.21 10.05
C ARG A 317 28.24 19.19 9.85
N ALA A 318 29.43 18.63 9.63
CA ALA A 318 30.63 19.36 9.29
C ALA A 318 31.58 18.53 8.41
N ALA A 319 32.42 19.23 7.66
CA ALA A 319 33.52 18.70 6.88
C ALA A 319 34.84 19.28 7.43
N ILE A 320 35.79 18.42 7.75
CA ILE A 320 37.09 18.80 8.30
C ILE A 320 38.18 18.46 7.27
N GLU A 321 38.83 19.49 6.73
CA GLU A 321 40.00 19.34 5.87
C GLU A 321 41.28 19.42 6.71
N LEU A 322 42.17 18.44 6.58
CA LEU A 322 43.44 18.39 7.32
C LEU A 322 44.63 18.24 6.37
N SER A 323 45.74 18.92 6.71
CA SER A 323 46.98 18.75 5.96
C SER A 323 47.61 17.38 6.24
N ASN A 324 48.26 16.79 5.24
CA ASN A 324 48.96 15.49 5.37
C ASN A 324 50.00 15.48 6.49
N SER A 325 50.61 16.64 6.77
CA SER A 325 51.56 16.82 7.86
C SER A 325 50.96 16.60 9.26
N VAL A 326 49.62 16.68 9.42
CA VAL A 326 48.93 16.29 10.67
C VAL A 326 49.07 14.79 10.89
N ALA A 327 48.79 14.00 9.85
CA ALA A 327 48.91 12.55 9.87
C ALA A 327 50.38 12.08 9.97
N GLU A 328 51.32 12.76 9.30
CA GLU A 328 52.76 12.47 9.42
C GLU A 328 53.30 12.63 10.84
N GLN A 329 52.68 13.50 11.64
CA GLN A 329 53.12 13.85 13.00
C GLN A 329 52.23 13.22 14.08
N TRP A 330 51.23 12.44 13.68
CA TRP A 330 50.38 11.74 14.61
C TRP A 330 51.17 10.69 15.40
N PRO A 331 50.94 10.51 16.73
CA PRO A 331 49.94 11.16 17.59
C PRO A 331 50.50 12.27 18.50
N ALA A 332 51.36 13.15 17.98
CA ALA A 332 51.96 14.24 18.78
C ALA A 332 50.90 15.18 19.37
N ASP A 333 51.20 15.77 20.54
CA ASP A 333 50.28 16.65 21.28
C ASP A 333 49.78 17.82 20.42
N ARG A 334 50.68 18.45 19.66
CA ARG A 334 50.37 19.46 18.64
C ARG A 334 49.35 19.00 17.57
N SER A 335 49.43 17.76 17.09
CA SER A 335 48.49 17.24 16.07
C SER A 335 47.12 17.00 16.69
N LYS A 336 47.07 16.44 17.91
CA LYS A 336 45.80 16.26 18.64
C LYS A 336 45.14 17.58 18.99
N ALA A 337 45.93 18.57 19.41
CA ALA A 337 45.47 19.90 19.74
C ALA A 337 44.84 20.61 18.53
N LEU A 338 45.49 20.53 17.37
CA LEU A 338 44.92 21.06 16.13
C LEU A 338 43.62 20.34 15.74
N VAL A 339 43.59 19.00 15.76
CA VAL A 339 42.37 18.25 15.44
C VAL A 339 41.24 18.59 16.41
N ALA A 340 41.54 18.76 17.70
CA ALA A 340 40.55 19.19 18.69
C ALA A 340 40.03 20.62 18.42
N HIS A 341 40.88 21.52 17.92
CA HIS A 341 40.46 22.85 17.49
C HIS A 341 39.49 22.77 16.29
N GLU A 342 39.84 22.01 15.25
CA GLU A 342 38.96 21.84 14.08
C GLU A 342 37.62 21.20 14.44
N VAL A 343 37.62 20.27 15.40
CA VAL A 343 36.38 19.72 15.96
C VAL A 343 35.58 20.77 16.76
N GLY A 344 36.24 21.74 17.38
CA GLY A 344 35.59 22.86 18.06
C GLY A 344 34.73 23.70 17.13
N HIS A 345 35.18 23.89 15.89
CA HIS A 345 34.34 24.47 14.83
C HIS A 345 33.15 23.58 14.51
N ALA A 346 33.38 22.27 14.32
CA ALA A 346 32.34 21.32 13.95
C ALA A 346 31.24 21.19 15.01
N ILE A 347 31.58 21.05 16.29
CA ILE A 347 30.60 20.87 17.38
C ILE A 347 29.77 22.12 17.64
N SER A 348 30.22 23.29 17.14
CA SER A 348 29.51 24.56 17.31
C SER A 348 28.10 24.53 16.73
N VAL A 349 27.80 23.64 15.78
CA VAL A 349 26.45 23.42 15.24
C VAL A 349 25.43 23.05 16.32
N LYS A 350 25.86 22.35 17.38
CA LYS A 350 25.02 21.97 18.53
C LYS A 350 24.99 23.01 19.65
N CYS A 351 25.84 24.03 19.56
CA CYS A 351 26.13 24.97 20.64
C CYS A 351 25.92 26.43 20.19
N GLU A 352 25.19 26.67 19.10
CA GLU A 352 25.12 27.96 18.42
C GLU A 352 24.76 29.11 19.39
N ASP A 353 23.79 28.88 20.28
CA ASP A 353 23.30 29.87 21.25
C ASP A 353 24.27 30.14 22.43
N MET A 354 25.40 29.43 22.51
CA MET A 354 26.32 29.50 23.65
C MET A 354 27.47 30.50 23.45
N TYR A 355 27.65 31.02 22.24
CA TYR A 355 28.72 31.98 21.92
C TYR A 355 28.31 32.93 20.78
N ASP A 356 29.13 33.94 20.50
CA ASP A 356 28.88 34.85 19.39
C ASP A 356 29.45 34.25 18.08
N SER A 357 28.61 33.69 17.23
CA SER A 357 29.02 33.12 15.93
C SER A 357 29.14 34.16 14.80
N SER A 358 28.97 35.47 15.08
CA SER A 358 28.87 36.50 14.03
C SER A 358 30.21 36.99 13.45
N THR A 359 31.34 36.63 14.08
CA THR A 359 32.67 37.09 13.66
C THR A 359 33.68 35.95 13.64
N GLN A 360 34.62 36.00 12.68
CA GLN A 360 35.70 35.00 12.60
C GLN A 360 36.49 34.89 13.91
N ASP A 361 36.86 36.02 14.51
CA ASP A 361 37.62 36.04 15.77
C ASP A 361 36.90 35.30 16.90
N SER A 362 35.58 35.44 16.99
CA SER A 362 34.78 34.76 18.01
C SER A 362 34.64 33.26 17.72
N ILE A 363 34.47 32.87 16.46
CA ILE A 363 34.45 31.47 16.02
C ILE A 363 35.79 30.78 16.34
N GLU A 364 36.92 31.42 16.01
CA GLU A 364 38.25 30.86 16.34
C GLU A 364 38.49 30.75 17.85
N LYS A 365 37.98 31.70 18.64
CA LYS A 365 38.02 31.64 20.11
C LYS A 365 37.15 30.52 20.65
N TRP A 366 36.00 30.26 20.06
CA TRP A 366 35.15 29.11 20.41
C TRP A 366 35.87 27.79 20.16
N ALA A 367 36.41 27.60 18.95
CA ALA A 367 37.16 26.39 18.61
C ALA A 367 38.37 26.14 19.53
N THR A 368 39.10 27.20 19.83
CA THR A 368 40.22 27.16 20.80
C THR A 368 39.74 26.82 22.21
N ALA A 369 38.63 27.41 22.65
CA ALA A 369 38.03 27.15 23.96
C ALA A 369 37.57 25.70 24.11
N TRP A 370 36.98 25.14 23.06
CA TRP A 370 36.61 23.73 22.98
C TRP A 370 37.81 22.79 23.12
N ALA A 371 38.88 23.04 22.36
CA ALA A 371 40.10 22.23 22.47
C ALA A 371 40.68 22.26 23.91
N ILE A 372 40.70 23.44 24.54
CA ILE A 372 41.13 23.61 25.94
C ILE A 372 40.20 22.88 26.90
N SER A 373 38.88 22.98 26.74
CA SER A 373 37.91 22.31 27.62
C SER A 373 37.97 20.78 27.53
N MET A 374 38.43 20.26 26.38
CA MET A 374 38.72 18.84 26.18
C MET A 374 40.11 18.41 26.69
N GLY A 375 40.90 19.34 27.22
CA GLY A 375 42.21 19.08 27.85
C GLY A 375 43.42 19.24 26.93
N PHE A 376 43.24 19.75 25.71
CA PHE A 376 44.32 19.97 24.75
C PHE A 376 44.91 21.36 24.91
N SER A 377 46.10 21.42 25.52
CA SER A 377 46.77 22.66 25.95
C SER A 377 48.05 23.01 25.18
N ASP A 378 48.44 22.20 24.19
CA ASP A 378 49.49 22.59 23.25
C ASP A 378 49.03 23.79 22.42
N ASP A 379 49.93 24.75 22.15
CA ASP A 379 49.60 26.03 21.51
C ASP A 379 49.02 25.86 20.08
N ALA A 380 49.16 24.69 19.46
CA ALA A 380 48.52 24.33 18.19
C ALA A 380 46.98 24.20 18.27
N ASN A 381 46.39 24.28 19.47
CA ASN A 381 44.93 24.32 19.68
C ASN A 381 44.26 25.63 19.23
N GLY A 382 45.00 26.54 18.60
CA GLY A 382 44.54 27.87 18.19
C GLY A 382 45.15 29.02 19.00
N VAL A 383 45.69 28.77 20.19
CA VAL A 383 46.32 29.81 21.04
C VAL A 383 47.47 30.52 20.33
N TRP A 384 48.31 29.79 19.59
CA TRP A 384 49.41 30.41 18.84
C TRP A 384 48.94 31.40 17.76
N ALA A 385 47.83 31.08 17.09
CA ALA A 385 47.32 31.87 15.97
C ALA A 385 46.36 32.98 16.41
N TYR A 386 45.51 32.70 17.40
CA TYR A 386 44.35 33.52 17.77
C TYR A 386 44.40 34.04 19.21
N GLY A 387 45.37 33.60 20.00
CA GLY A 387 45.50 33.92 21.41
C GLY A 387 44.56 33.12 22.32
N TYR A 388 44.67 33.35 23.62
CA TYR A 388 43.80 32.69 24.59
C TYR A 388 42.36 33.20 24.53
N PRO A 389 41.35 32.32 24.48
CA PRO A 389 39.96 32.71 24.54
C PRO A 389 39.58 33.18 25.96
N PRO A 390 38.52 34.00 26.11
CA PRO A 390 38.00 34.36 27.43
C PRO A 390 37.56 33.11 28.22
N GLN A 391 37.71 33.14 29.55
CA GLN A 391 37.28 32.03 30.41
C GLN A 391 35.80 31.66 30.21
N SER A 392 34.93 32.64 29.94
CA SER A 392 33.52 32.40 29.66
C SER A 392 33.28 31.52 28.44
N TYR A 393 34.17 31.56 27.43
CA TYR A 393 34.08 30.67 26.26
C TYR A 393 34.51 29.25 26.63
N ILE A 394 35.55 29.10 27.46
CA ILE A 394 36.02 27.79 27.93
C ILE A 394 34.94 27.12 28.79
N ASP A 395 34.32 27.88 29.69
CA ASP A 395 33.22 27.38 30.54
C ASP A 395 32.00 27.00 29.70
N ALA A 396 31.66 27.81 28.67
CA ALA A 396 30.57 27.51 27.74
C ALA A 396 30.85 26.25 26.91
N ALA A 397 32.05 26.12 26.34
CA ALA A 397 32.45 24.95 25.57
C ALA A 397 32.44 23.67 26.43
N TYR A 398 32.92 23.75 27.68
CA TYR A 398 32.81 22.64 28.64
C TYR A 398 31.35 22.25 28.92
N GLY A 399 30.45 23.24 29.00
CA GLY A 399 29.03 23.02 29.22
C GLY A 399 28.26 22.47 28.02
N CYS A 400 28.79 22.58 26.79
CA CYS A 400 28.13 22.04 25.60
C CYS A 400 28.35 20.53 25.42
N ARG A 401 29.43 19.99 26.01
CA ARG A 401 29.70 18.54 26.02
C ARG A 401 28.59 17.77 26.74
#